data_AF-A0A1F6C4S8-F1
#
_entry.id   AF-A0A1F6C4S8-F1
#
_cell.length_a   1.000
_cell.length_b   1.000
_cell.length_c   1.000
_cell.angle_alpha   90.00
_cell.angle_beta   90.00
_cell.angle_gamma   90.00
#
_symmetry.space_group_name_H-M   'P 1'
#
loop_
_entity.id
_entity.type
_entity.pdbx_description
1 polymer ?
#
loop_
_entity_poly.entity_id
_entity_poly.type
_entity_poly.pdbx_seq_one_letter_code
_entity_poly.pdbx_strand_id
1 'polypeptide(L)'
;MKLMVLKKRGKLPQDAGGTPIMFTEGRHMRPRVSVSGRSILLPSPMGRSEFFPLQNGQQFLFVRDLGKKTRNAWFAGMDEQYPFVTRMPWRTFKVWKKRGEKAFYEALRPSVITNLEELHTPRRAERQGDMWLFPMPYSWDELLKAFLIVDGKSMTPRRAKKESVLDSRHCLTGRCVENVYFSYTRCWLGEGVIEAPHHKPRVLKGPHLIARTWKCGD
;
A
#
# COMPACT_ATOMS: atom_id res chain seq x y z
N MET A 1 -22.78 14.98 -5.15
CA MET A 1 -22.06 13.75 -5.54
C MET A 1 -23.09 12.63 -5.69
N LYS A 2 -23.46 12.22 -6.90
CA LYS A 2 -24.44 11.13 -7.11
C LYS A 2 -23.79 9.81 -6.71
N LEU A 3 -24.25 9.20 -5.63
CA LEU A 3 -23.91 7.81 -5.32
C LEU A 3 -24.42 6.92 -6.45
N MET A 4 -23.53 6.30 -7.23
CA MET A 4 -23.86 5.05 -7.92
C MET A 4 -23.88 3.93 -6.88
N VAL A 5 -24.99 3.80 -6.16
CA VAL A 5 -25.31 2.55 -5.48
C VAL A 5 -25.67 1.56 -6.58
N LEU A 6 -24.80 0.57 -6.81
CA LEU A 6 -25.06 -0.56 -7.70
C LEU A 6 -26.18 -1.44 -7.10
N LYS A 7 -27.43 -0.95 -7.17
CA LYS A 7 -28.65 -1.71 -6.87
C LYS A 7 -29.43 -2.12 -8.13
N LYS A 8 -28.95 -1.79 -9.33
CA LYS A 8 -29.51 -2.27 -10.60
C LYS A 8 -28.38 -2.51 -11.59
N ARG A 9 -28.22 -3.77 -12.03
CA ARG A 9 -27.60 -4.24 -13.29
C ARG A 9 -26.72 -3.21 -14.06
N GLY A 10 -25.68 -2.66 -13.43
CA GLY A 10 -24.63 -1.95 -14.15
C GLY A 10 -23.71 -2.97 -14.78
N LYS A 11 -23.21 -2.71 -16.00
CA LYS A 11 -22.09 -3.49 -16.54
C LYS A 11 -20.96 -3.42 -15.53
N LEU A 12 -20.47 -4.58 -15.10
CA LEU A 12 -19.29 -4.66 -14.25
C LEU A 12 -18.13 -3.96 -14.97
N PRO A 13 -17.24 -3.26 -14.24
CA PRO A 13 -16.07 -2.68 -14.88
C PRO A 13 -15.28 -3.81 -15.55
N GLN A 14 -14.97 -3.63 -16.83
CA GLN A 14 -14.23 -4.60 -17.63
C GLN A 14 -12.73 -4.33 -17.56
N ASP A 15 -12.34 -3.12 -17.19
CA ASP A 15 -10.96 -2.71 -16.99
C ASP A 15 -10.82 -1.63 -15.89
N ALA A 16 -9.60 -1.43 -15.43
CA ALA A 16 -9.18 -0.25 -14.67
C ALA A 16 -7.87 0.26 -15.26
N GLY A 17 -7.89 1.50 -15.78
CA GLY A 17 -6.71 2.09 -16.43
C GLY A 17 -6.15 1.24 -17.57
N GLY A 18 -7.02 0.55 -18.32
CA GLY A 18 -6.62 -0.35 -19.41
C GLY A 18 -6.17 -1.76 -18.98
N THR A 19 -6.14 -2.07 -17.68
CA THR A 19 -5.95 -3.45 -17.21
C THR A 19 -7.28 -4.19 -17.14
N PRO A 20 -7.43 -5.34 -17.84
CA PRO A 20 -8.62 -6.18 -17.75
C PRO A 20 -8.94 -6.63 -16.32
N ILE A 21 -10.22 -6.56 -15.96
CA ILE A 21 -10.79 -7.14 -14.76
C ILE A 21 -11.50 -8.44 -15.13
N MET A 22 -10.99 -9.56 -14.66
CA MET A 22 -11.57 -10.88 -14.91
C MET A 22 -12.33 -11.35 -13.66
N PHE A 23 -13.53 -11.86 -13.88
CA PHE A 23 -14.38 -12.40 -12.83
C PHE A 23 -14.28 -13.92 -12.81
N THR A 24 -13.78 -14.49 -11.72
CA THR A 24 -13.66 -15.96 -11.61
C THR A 24 -15.03 -16.57 -11.37
N GLU A 25 -15.45 -17.46 -12.27
CA GLU A 25 -16.67 -18.26 -12.13
C GLU A 25 -16.39 -19.49 -11.26
N GLY A 26 -17.15 -19.66 -10.17
CA GLY A 26 -17.05 -20.85 -9.33
C GLY A 26 -17.58 -20.64 -7.91
N ARG A 27 -18.62 -21.40 -7.53
CA ARG A 27 -19.16 -21.44 -6.16
C ARG A 27 -18.22 -22.14 -5.15
N HIS A 28 -17.20 -22.87 -5.63
CA HIS A 28 -16.39 -23.78 -4.82
C HIS A 28 -14.90 -23.44 -4.73
N MET A 29 -14.40 -22.46 -5.49
CA MET A 29 -13.04 -21.96 -5.29
C MET A 29 -13.05 -20.83 -4.28
N ARG A 30 -12.16 -20.91 -3.27
CA ARG A 30 -11.96 -19.82 -2.32
C ARG A 30 -11.80 -18.51 -3.10
N PRO A 31 -12.63 -17.50 -2.85
CA PRO A 31 -12.59 -16.29 -3.65
C PRO A 31 -11.26 -15.57 -3.45
N ARG A 32 -10.41 -15.63 -4.47
CA ARG A 32 -9.13 -14.94 -4.48
C ARG A 32 -9.29 -13.64 -5.25
N VAL A 33 -9.13 -12.54 -4.52
CA VAL A 33 -8.84 -11.24 -5.10
C VAL A 33 -7.33 -11.18 -5.28
N SER A 34 -6.85 -11.15 -6.52
CA SER A 34 -5.42 -11.22 -6.84
C SER A 34 -5.09 -10.57 -8.18
N VAL A 35 -3.80 -10.34 -8.45
CA VAL A 35 -3.29 -9.99 -9.78
C VAL A 35 -2.73 -11.25 -10.45
N SER A 36 -3.06 -11.47 -11.72
CA SER A 36 -2.49 -12.52 -12.57
C SER A 36 -2.02 -11.90 -13.87
N GLY A 37 -0.71 -11.84 -14.08
CA GLY A 37 -0.11 -11.13 -15.23
C GLY A 37 -0.55 -9.66 -15.27
N ARG A 38 -1.21 -9.27 -16.36
CA ARG A 38 -1.77 -7.92 -16.55
C ARG A 38 -3.26 -7.82 -16.22
N SER A 39 -3.77 -8.70 -15.38
CA SER A 39 -5.21 -8.77 -15.11
C SER A 39 -5.51 -8.81 -13.62
N ILE A 40 -6.57 -8.12 -13.22
CA ILE A 40 -7.08 -8.16 -11.84
C ILE A 40 -8.16 -9.22 -11.79
N LEU A 41 -7.93 -10.27 -11.00
CA LEU A 41 -8.87 -11.34 -10.75
C LEU A 41 -9.75 -10.97 -9.57
N LEU A 42 -11.05 -10.88 -9.80
CA LEU A 42 -12.05 -10.68 -8.77
C LEU A 42 -13.00 -11.87 -8.75
N PRO A 43 -13.54 -12.22 -7.58
CA PRO A 43 -14.61 -13.21 -7.53
C PRO A 43 -15.81 -12.69 -8.31
N SER A 44 -16.48 -13.57 -9.08
CA SER A 44 -17.78 -13.25 -9.66
C SER A 44 -18.69 -12.66 -8.57
N PRO A 45 -19.43 -11.58 -8.87
CA PRO A 45 -20.28 -10.90 -7.89
C PRO A 45 -21.52 -11.74 -7.58
N MET A 46 -21.32 -12.90 -6.95
CA MET A 46 -22.35 -13.69 -6.31
C MET A 46 -22.59 -13.07 -4.92
N GLY A 47 -23.52 -12.11 -4.85
CA GLY A 47 -23.90 -11.41 -3.62
C GLY A 47 -23.90 -9.89 -3.73
N ARG A 48 -23.87 -9.19 -2.58
CA ARG A 48 -23.77 -7.72 -2.49
C ARG A 48 -22.31 -7.28 -2.61
N SER A 49 -21.78 -7.31 -3.82
CA SER A 49 -20.48 -6.71 -4.13
C SER A 49 -20.68 -5.29 -4.67
N GLU A 50 -19.86 -4.36 -4.22
CA GLU A 50 -19.91 -2.95 -4.62
C GLU A 50 -18.56 -2.56 -5.23
N PHE A 51 -18.64 -1.80 -6.32
CA PHE A 51 -17.49 -1.25 -7.03
C PHE A 51 -17.55 0.27 -7.00
N PHE A 52 -16.42 0.90 -6.68
CA PHE A 52 -16.31 2.34 -6.59
C PHE A 52 -15.09 2.81 -7.39
N PRO A 53 -15.27 3.44 -8.57
CA PRO A 53 -14.16 3.95 -9.33
C PRO A 53 -13.46 5.10 -8.59
N LEU A 54 -12.15 5.19 -8.74
CA LEU A 54 -11.24 6.22 -8.25
C LEU A 54 -10.35 6.69 -9.41
N GLN A 55 -9.77 7.88 -9.32
CA GLN A 55 -8.87 8.45 -10.32
C GLN A 55 -9.39 8.28 -11.75
N ASN A 56 -10.64 8.69 -11.98
CA ASN A 56 -11.30 8.59 -13.28
C ASN A 56 -11.30 7.17 -13.88
N GLY A 57 -11.34 6.13 -13.04
CA GLY A 57 -11.39 4.72 -13.45
C GLY A 57 -10.02 4.05 -13.59
N GLN A 58 -8.90 4.74 -13.30
CA GLN A 58 -7.59 4.10 -13.22
C GLN A 58 -7.48 3.15 -12.02
N GLN A 59 -8.23 3.45 -10.97
CA GLN A 59 -8.24 2.69 -9.72
C GLN A 59 -9.67 2.48 -9.25
N PHE A 60 -9.88 1.55 -8.33
CA PHE A 60 -11.18 1.27 -7.76
C PHE A 60 -11.11 0.66 -6.37
N LEU A 61 -12.20 0.81 -5.62
CA LEU A 61 -12.48 0.06 -4.43
C LEU A 61 -13.45 -1.06 -4.77
N PHE A 62 -13.09 -2.28 -4.38
CA PHE A 62 -13.98 -3.43 -4.43
C PHE A 62 -14.38 -3.79 -3.01
N VAL A 63 -15.69 -3.83 -2.74
CA VAL A 63 -16.23 -4.26 -1.45
C VAL A 63 -17.05 -5.49 -1.67
N ARG A 64 -16.81 -6.51 -0.85
CA ARG A 64 -17.62 -7.72 -0.84
C ARG A 64 -18.18 -7.96 0.55
N ASP A 65 -19.51 -8.09 0.60
CA ASP A 65 -20.21 -8.60 1.76
C ASP A 65 -20.18 -10.14 1.72
N LEU A 66 -19.51 -10.76 2.70
CA LEU A 66 -19.43 -12.23 2.83
C LEU A 66 -20.46 -12.77 3.84
N GLY A 67 -21.41 -11.95 4.32
CA GLY A 67 -22.41 -12.34 5.31
C GLY A 67 -22.24 -11.60 6.65
N LYS A 68 -23.00 -12.05 7.66
CA LYS A 68 -23.49 -11.24 8.82
C LYS A 68 -22.49 -10.37 9.59
N LYS A 69 -21.16 -10.54 9.48
CA LYS A 69 -20.16 -9.66 10.14
C LYS A 69 -18.85 -9.41 9.38
N THR A 70 -18.64 -9.97 8.18
CA THR A 70 -17.36 -9.87 7.47
C THR A 70 -17.52 -9.14 6.14
N ARG A 71 -17.16 -7.85 6.15
CA ARG A 71 -16.98 -7.06 4.95
C ARG A 71 -15.49 -6.93 4.66
N ASN A 72 -15.10 -7.39 3.48
CA ASN A 72 -13.77 -7.18 2.98
C ASN A 72 -13.80 -6.06 1.95
N ALA A 73 -12.80 -5.21 2.02
CA ALA A 73 -12.61 -4.15 1.07
C ALA A 73 -11.20 -4.24 0.50
N TRP A 74 -11.09 -4.02 -0.80
CA TRP A 74 -9.85 -4.05 -1.55
C TRP A 74 -9.72 -2.74 -2.31
N PHE A 75 -8.48 -2.29 -2.43
CA PHE A 75 -8.08 -1.19 -3.30
C PHE A 75 -7.25 -1.81 -4.43
N ALA A 76 -7.64 -1.53 -5.66
CA ALA A 76 -7.08 -2.16 -6.85
C ALA A 76 -7.06 -1.18 -8.02
N GLY A 77 -6.37 -1.56 -9.08
CA GLY A 77 -6.28 -0.77 -10.31
C GLY A 77 -4.86 -0.72 -10.82
N MET A 78 -4.49 0.41 -11.42
CA MET A 78 -3.15 0.65 -11.96
C MET A 78 -2.33 1.56 -11.03
N ASP A 79 -1.09 1.18 -10.81
CA ASP A 79 -0.04 2.02 -10.23
C ASP A 79 1.11 2.08 -11.23
N GLU A 80 1.43 3.28 -11.72
CA GLU A 80 2.27 3.47 -12.91
C GLU A 80 1.73 2.68 -14.13
N GLN A 81 2.44 1.65 -14.59
CA GLN A 81 2.05 0.84 -15.77
C GLN A 81 1.52 -0.55 -15.40
N TYR A 82 1.21 -0.78 -14.12
CA TYR A 82 1.04 -2.13 -13.63
C TYR A 82 -0.14 -2.31 -12.69
N PRO A 83 -0.82 -3.48 -12.77
CA PRO A 83 -1.95 -3.72 -11.91
C PRO A 83 -1.54 -4.10 -10.50
N PHE A 84 -2.32 -3.63 -9.54
CA PHE A 84 -2.18 -3.99 -8.15
C PHE A 84 -3.54 -4.36 -7.55
N VAL A 85 -3.48 -5.12 -6.47
CA VAL A 85 -4.60 -5.26 -5.55
C VAL A 85 -4.08 -5.43 -4.14
N THR A 86 -4.68 -4.69 -3.21
CA THR A 86 -4.39 -4.80 -1.78
C THR A 86 -5.67 -4.86 -0.98
N ARG A 87 -5.71 -5.72 0.03
CA ARG A 87 -6.77 -5.68 1.04
C ARG A 87 -6.56 -4.42 1.89
N MET A 88 -7.64 -3.72 2.22
CA MET A 88 -7.58 -2.53 3.07
C MET A 88 -8.41 -2.70 4.33
N PRO A 89 -8.03 -2.05 5.44
CA PRO A 89 -8.85 -2.00 6.64
C PRO A 89 -10.22 -1.38 6.37
N TRP A 90 -11.27 -1.91 6.99
CA TRP A 90 -12.63 -1.37 6.84
C TRP A 90 -12.76 0.09 7.31
N ARG A 91 -11.92 0.53 8.26
CA ARG A 91 -11.84 1.95 8.68
C ARG A 91 -11.47 2.88 7.52
N THR A 92 -10.54 2.47 6.65
CA THR A 92 -10.09 3.27 5.51
C THR A 92 -11.21 3.41 4.47
N PHE A 93 -11.97 2.33 4.23
CA PHE A 93 -13.18 2.40 3.42
C PHE A 93 -14.24 3.35 4.01
N LYS A 94 -14.45 3.34 5.33
CA LYS A 94 -15.37 4.28 5.98
C LYS A 94 -14.92 5.74 5.81
N VAL A 95 -13.61 6.01 5.83
CA VAL A 95 -13.07 7.35 5.55
C VAL A 95 -13.42 7.77 4.13
N TRP A 96 -13.15 6.92 3.13
CA TRP A 96 -13.56 7.19 1.74
C TRP A 96 -15.05 7.49 1.63
N LYS A 97 -15.91 6.63 2.22
CA LYS A 97 -17.36 6.78 2.15
C LYS A 97 -17.87 8.08 2.78
N LYS A 98 -17.22 8.56 3.84
CA LYS A 98 -17.62 9.76 4.58
C LYS A 98 -17.02 11.05 4.01
N ARG A 99 -15.76 11.01 3.58
CA ARG A 99 -14.94 12.19 3.27
C ARG A 99 -14.46 12.25 1.82
N GLY A 100 -14.78 11.25 1.01
CA GLY A 100 -14.43 11.19 -0.40
C GLY A 100 -13.01 10.70 -0.67
N GLU A 101 -12.62 10.82 -1.94
CA GLU A 101 -11.41 10.23 -2.51
C GLU A 101 -10.11 10.85 -1.98
N LYS A 102 -10.03 12.17 -1.84
CA LYS A 102 -8.83 12.82 -1.28
C LYS A 102 -8.47 12.29 0.10
N ALA A 103 -9.47 12.25 1.00
CA ALA A 103 -9.30 11.74 2.35
C ALA A 103 -8.99 10.24 2.40
N PHE A 104 -9.41 9.47 1.39
CA PHE A 104 -9.03 8.07 1.25
C PHE A 104 -7.52 7.91 1.01
N TYR A 105 -6.94 8.66 0.07
CA TYR A 105 -5.50 8.62 -0.18
C TYR A 105 -4.68 9.09 1.01
N GLU A 106 -5.15 10.12 1.72
CA GLU A 106 -4.54 10.55 3.00
C GLU A 106 -4.61 9.42 4.04
N ALA A 107 -5.73 8.71 4.13
CA ALA A 107 -5.90 7.59 5.06
C ALA A 107 -5.11 6.32 4.69
N LEU A 108 -4.54 6.23 3.48
CA LEU A 108 -3.59 5.17 3.11
C LEU A 108 -2.19 5.43 3.67
N ARG A 109 -1.86 6.67 4.02
CA ARG A 109 -0.52 7.02 4.49
C ARG A 109 -0.29 6.50 5.92
N PRO A 110 0.82 5.80 6.21
CA PRO A 110 1.19 5.45 7.57
C PRO A 110 1.35 6.72 8.42
N SER A 111 0.87 6.70 9.66
CA SER A 111 0.94 7.87 10.55
C SER A 111 2.37 8.37 10.75
N VAL A 112 3.35 7.46 10.81
CA VAL A 112 4.78 7.82 10.87
C VAL A 112 5.20 8.72 9.70
N ILE A 113 4.70 8.46 8.49
CA ILE A 113 5.04 9.25 7.30
C ILE A 113 4.41 10.64 7.39
N THR A 114 3.15 10.71 7.79
CA THR A 114 2.46 12.00 8.00
C THR A 114 3.21 12.86 9.02
N ASN A 115 3.55 12.29 10.18
CA ASN A 115 4.27 12.99 11.23
C ASN A 115 5.65 13.49 10.74
N LEU A 116 6.39 12.68 9.99
CA LEU A 116 7.70 13.07 9.46
C LEU A 116 7.63 14.19 8.43
N GLU A 117 6.63 14.17 7.54
CA GLU A 117 6.42 15.25 6.57
C GLU A 117 6.01 16.57 7.25
N GLU A 118 5.22 16.50 8.33
CA GLU A 118 4.87 17.67 9.13
C GLU A 118 6.09 18.25 9.86
N LEU A 119 6.89 17.40 10.50
CA LEU A 119 8.10 17.81 11.24
C LEU A 119 9.24 18.32 10.34
N HIS A 120 9.32 17.83 9.11
CA HIS A 120 10.45 18.09 8.21
C HIS A 120 10.02 18.65 6.85
N THR A 121 9.05 19.56 6.85
CA THR A 121 8.68 20.34 5.67
C THR A 121 9.91 21.08 5.11
N PRO A 122 10.19 21.06 3.78
CA PRO A 122 9.31 20.65 2.68
C PRO A 122 9.47 19.21 2.19
N ARG A 123 10.15 18.32 2.92
CA ARG A 123 10.39 16.95 2.47
C ARG A 123 9.09 16.16 2.36
N ARG A 124 8.98 15.36 1.30
CA ARG A 124 7.81 14.52 1.02
C ARG A 124 8.23 13.08 0.84
N ALA A 125 7.39 12.17 1.31
CA ALA A 125 7.55 10.75 1.04
C ALA A 125 7.10 10.43 -0.38
N GLU A 126 7.88 9.60 -1.06
CA GLU A 126 7.47 8.96 -2.31
C GLU A 126 6.66 7.69 -2.01
N ARG A 127 5.69 7.38 -2.86
CA ARG A 127 4.94 6.13 -2.80
C ARG A 127 5.36 5.20 -3.93
N GLN A 128 5.52 3.92 -3.63
CA GLN A 128 5.69 2.85 -4.60
C GLN A 128 4.84 1.65 -4.17
N GLY A 129 3.75 1.35 -4.87
CA GLY A 129 2.84 0.27 -4.47
C GLY A 129 2.23 0.49 -3.08
N ASP A 130 2.49 -0.43 -2.16
CA ASP A 130 2.06 -0.34 -0.76
C ASP A 130 3.13 0.27 0.17
N MET A 131 4.26 0.73 -0.38
CA MET A 131 5.39 1.30 0.36
C MET A 131 5.44 2.82 0.27
N TRP A 132 5.94 3.43 1.35
CA TRP A 132 6.23 4.84 1.49
C TRP A 132 7.70 5.03 1.85
N LEU A 133 8.37 5.93 1.14
CA LEU A 133 9.80 6.16 1.17
C LEU A 133 10.03 7.63 1.56
N PHE A 134 10.40 7.88 2.81
CA PHE A 134 10.63 9.22 3.32
C PHE A 134 12.13 9.51 3.43
N PRO A 135 12.68 10.56 2.76
CA PRO A 135 14.09 10.91 2.85
C PRO A 135 14.42 11.53 4.23
N MET A 136 15.19 10.83 5.06
CA MET A 136 15.53 11.31 6.40
C MET A 136 16.43 12.55 6.32
N PRO A 137 16.22 13.57 7.18
CA PRO A 137 17.02 14.80 7.17
C PRO A 137 18.38 14.69 7.84
N TYR A 138 18.79 13.48 8.15
CA TYR A 138 19.98 13.16 8.92
C TYR A 138 20.86 12.21 8.13
N SER A 139 22.17 12.29 8.34
CA SER A 139 23.13 11.27 7.92
C SER A 139 22.90 9.96 8.68
N TRP A 140 23.53 8.88 8.21
CA TRP A 140 23.51 7.60 8.93
C TRP A 140 24.05 7.75 10.35
N ASP A 141 25.17 8.44 10.53
CA ASP A 141 25.83 8.55 11.84
C ASP A 141 24.96 9.31 12.85
N GLU A 142 24.27 10.36 12.41
CA GLU A 142 23.31 11.09 13.25
C GLU A 142 22.12 10.22 13.63
N LEU A 143 21.55 9.47 12.69
CA LEU A 143 20.44 8.54 12.99
C LEU A 143 20.87 7.49 14.00
N LEU A 144 21.98 6.80 13.77
CA LEU A 144 22.45 5.72 14.65
C LEU A 144 22.74 6.23 16.07
N LYS A 145 23.34 7.42 16.20
CA LYS A 145 23.54 8.08 17.50
C LYS A 145 22.20 8.39 18.17
N ALA A 146 21.23 8.92 17.43
CA ALA A 146 19.91 9.23 17.98
C ALA A 146 19.19 7.98 18.52
N PHE A 147 19.23 6.85 17.79
CA PHE A 147 18.66 5.59 18.28
C PHE A 147 19.37 5.04 19.51
N LEU A 148 20.69 5.15 19.57
CA LEU A 148 21.43 4.75 20.76
C LEU A 148 20.99 5.58 21.98
N ILE A 149 20.81 6.89 21.81
CA ILE A 149 20.40 7.80 22.89
C ILE A 149 18.95 7.56 23.31
N VAL A 150 18.02 7.43 22.36
CA VAL A 150 16.58 7.37 22.63
C VAL A 150 16.13 5.96 23.04
N ASP A 151 16.60 4.93 22.34
CA ASP A 151 16.15 3.55 22.54
C ASP A 151 17.15 2.70 23.33
N GLY A 152 18.33 3.24 23.67
CA GLY A 152 19.43 2.48 24.29
C GLY A 152 20.00 1.38 23.39
N LYS A 153 19.63 1.36 22.10
CA LYS A 153 19.96 0.30 21.15
C LYS A 153 21.03 0.77 20.18
N SER A 154 22.20 0.16 20.27
CA SER A 154 23.18 0.26 19.19
C SER A 154 22.66 -0.50 17.98
N MET A 155 22.45 0.21 16.88
CA MET A 155 22.06 -0.39 15.61
C MET A 155 23.26 -0.39 14.67
N THR A 156 23.56 -1.54 14.10
CA THR A 156 24.63 -1.66 13.11
C THR A 156 24.01 -1.86 11.74
N PRO A 157 24.14 -0.90 10.81
CA PRO A 157 23.67 -1.11 9.46
C PRO A 157 24.40 -2.27 8.80
N ARG A 158 23.64 -3.11 8.12
CA ARG A 158 24.16 -4.19 7.29
C ARG A 158 23.92 -3.92 5.82
N ARG A 159 24.53 -4.72 4.96
CA ARG A 159 24.28 -4.67 3.51
C ARG A 159 23.23 -5.71 3.12
N ALA A 160 22.05 -5.26 2.70
CA ALA A 160 21.03 -6.09 2.10
C ALA A 160 21.41 -6.48 0.66
N LYS A 161 21.26 -7.77 0.34
CA LYS A 161 21.49 -8.33 -1.01
C LYS A 161 20.15 -8.77 -1.62
N LYS A 162 19.35 -7.81 -2.07
CA LYS A 162 18.02 -8.03 -2.68
C LYS A 162 17.05 -8.73 -1.71
N GLU A 163 16.93 -8.19 -0.52
CA GLU A 163 16.13 -8.78 0.55
C GLU A 163 14.75 -8.17 0.64
N SER A 164 13.75 -9.01 0.95
CA SER A 164 12.36 -8.58 1.10
C SER A 164 12.23 -7.55 2.23
N VAL A 165 11.57 -6.43 1.93
CA VAL A 165 11.33 -5.34 2.88
C VAL A 165 9.92 -5.45 3.44
N LEU A 166 9.80 -5.44 4.78
CA LEU A 166 8.52 -5.42 5.50
C LEU A 166 7.50 -6.48 5.02
N ASP A 167 7.99 -7.70 4.82
CA ASP A 167 7.19 -8.87 4.41
C ASP A 167 6.38 -8.59 3.13
N SER A 168 7.02 -7.91 2.17
CA SER A 168 6.44 -7.50 0.89
C SER A 168 7.23 -8.04 -0.29
N ARG A 169 6.71 -7.85 -1.50
CA ARG A 169 7.45 -8.17 -2.73
C ARG A 169 8.51 -7.12 -3.08
N HIS A 170 8.60 -6.03 -2.31
CA HIS A 170 9.69 -5.06 -2.48
C HIS A 170 10.97 -5.66 -1.94
N CYS A 171 12.05 -5.50 -2.69
CA CYS A 171 13.39 -5.92 -2.33
C CYS A 171 14.31 -4.72 -2.23
N LEU A 172 15.14 -4.67 -1.19
CA LEU A 172 16.20 -3.67 -1.04
C LEU A 172 17.56 -4.29 -1.36
N THR A 173 18.34 -3.58 -2.16
CA THR A 173 19.77 -3.81 -2.33
C THR A 173 20.51 -2.56 -1.87
N GLY A 174 21.33 -2.66 -0.82
CA GLY A 174 22.06 -1.51 -0.27
C GLY A 174 22.27 -1.59 1.24
N ARG A 175 22.43 -0.45 1.90
CA ARG A 175 22.66 -0.35 3.35
C ARG A 175 21.32 -0.28 4.08
N CYS A 176 21.13 -1.05 5.15
CA CYS A 176 19.87 -1.04 5.88
C CYS A 176 20.00 -1.32 7.39
N VAL A 177 18.97 -0.89 8.11
CA VAL A 177 18.64 -1.32 9.47
C VAL A 177 17.17 -1.72 9.47
N GLU A 178 16.89 -2.90 10.00
CA GLU A 178 15.55 -3.48 10.03
C GLU A 178 14.87 -3.26 11.37
N ASN A 179 13.54 -3.45 11.38
CA ASN A 179 12.74 -3.52 12.61
C ASN A 179 12.92 -2.30 13.52
N VAL A 180 13.05 -1.13 12.90
CA VAL A 180 13.08 0.15 13.59
C VAL A 180 11.65 0.57 13.88
N TYR A 181 11.36 1.04 15.08
CA TYR A 181 10.01 1.43 15.47
C TYR A 181 9.91 2.95 15.59
N PHE A 182 9.04 3.54 14.77
CA PHE A 182 8.69 4.95 14.87
C PHE A 182 7.19 5.07 15.17
N SER A 183 6.84 5.71 16.29
CA SER A 183 5.44 5.84 16.72
C SER A 183 4.67 4.51 16.64
N TYR A 184 5.27 3.43 17.18
CA TYR A 184 4.74 2.06 17.17
C TYR A 184 4.58 1.40 15.78
N THR A 185 5.10 2.03 14.72
CA THR A 185 5.09 1.47 13.36
C THR A 185 6.44 0.80 13.07
N ARG A 186 6.42 -0.49 12.76
CA ARG A 186 7.59 -1.23 12.27
C ARG A 186 7.99 -0.67 10.91
N CYS A 187 9.22 -0.17 10.82
CA CYS A 187 9.82 0.44 9.65
C CYS A 187 11.18 -0.20 9.37
N TRP A 188 11.71 0.08 8.18
CA TRP A 188 13.13 -0.10 7.88
C TRP A 188 13.76 1.27 7.67
N LEU A 189 15.05 1.38 7.94
CA LEU A 189 15.90 2.44 7.40
C LEU A 189 16.74 1.84 6.27
N GLY A 190 16.79 2.50 5.12
CA GLY A 190 17.49 1.96 3.96
C GLY A 190 18.09 3.03 3.06
N GLU A 191 19.17 2.67 2.40
CA GLU A 191 19.83 3.41 1.31
C GLU A 191 20.19 2.41 0.21
N GLY A 192 20.13 2.82 -1.06
CA GLY A 192 20.44 1.96 -2.21
C GLY A 192 19.30 1.89 -3.20
N VAL A 193 18.92 0.69 -3.64
CA VAL A 193 17.88 0.50 -4.65
C VAL A 193 16.74 -0.34 -4.09
N ILE A 194 15.52 0.19 -4.14
CA ILE A 194 14.29 -0.59 -3.95
C ILE A 194 13.75 -1.01 -5.31
N GLU A 195 13.51 -2.30 -5.44
CA GLU A 195 12.85 -2.93 -6.57
C GLU A 195 11.56 -3.58 -6.09
N ALA A 196 10.54 -3.65 -6.95
CA ALA A 196 9.40 -4.53 -6.75
C ALA A 196 8.96 -5.07 -8.09
N PRO A 197 8.30 -6.25 -8.12
CA PRO A 197 7.65 -6.71 -9.33
C PRO A 197 6.74 -5.60 -9.83
N HIS A 198 6.88 -5.25 -11.10
CA HIS A 198 5.95 -4.34 -11.75
C HIS A 198 6.01 -2.89 -11.22
N HIS A 199 7.17 -2.42 -10.78
CA HIS A 199 7.41 -1.00 -10.49
C HIS A 199 8.79 -0.60 -11.01
N LYS A 200 8.95 0.66 -11.44
CA LYS A 200 10.27 1.17 -11.77
C LYS A 200 11.15 1.17 -10.52
N PRO A 201 12.40 0.66 -10.55
CA PRO A 201 13.31 0.74 -9.41
C PRO A 201 13.48 2.17 -8.89
N ARG A 202 13.57 2.32 -7.57
CA ARG A 202 13.75 3.60 -6.87
C ARG A 202 15.13 3.65 -6.24
N VAL A 203 15.87 4.71 -6.52
CA VAL A 203 17.20 4.95 -5.95
C VAL A 203 17.06 5.84 -4.73
N LEU A 204 17.36 5.29 -3.56
CA LEU A 204 17.38 5.97 -2.27
C LEU A 204 18.77 6.54 -2.04
N LYS A 205 18.91 7.86 -2.20
CA LYS A 205 20.18 8.58 -1.95
C LYS A 205 20.25 9.00 -0.48
N GLY A 206 21.10 8.36 0.31
CA GLY A 206 21.14 8.52 1.77
C GLY A 206 20.01 7.76 2.49
N PRO A 207 19.93 7.88 3.83
CA PRO A 207 18.99 7.11 4.62
C PRO A 207 17.54 7.54 4.36
N HIS A 208 16.70 6.56 4.06
CA HIS A 208 15.26 6.72 3.92
C HIS A 208 14.55 5.87 4.96
N LEU A 209 13.50 6.42 5.54
CA LEU A 209 12.53 5.63 6.28
C LEU A 209 11.58 4.97 5.30
N ILE A 210 11.49 3.66 5.42
CA ILE A 210 10.69 2.80 4.57
C ILE A 210 9.56 2.24 5.44
N ALA A 211 8.33 2.63 5.12
CA ALA A 211 7.12 2.21 5.84
C ALA A 211 6.10 1.60 4.88
N ARG A 212 5.27 0.70 5.38
CA ARG A 212 4.21 0.04 4.61
C ARG A 212 2.84 0.56 5.01
N THR A 213 1.98 0.76 4.02
CA THR A 213 0.59 1.24 4.16
C THR A 213 -0.20 0.39 5.17
N TRP A 214 -0.08 -0.95 5.12
CA TRP A 214 -0.74 -1.87 6.06
C TRP A 214 0.11 -3.12 6.32
N LYS A 215 0.02 -3.69 7.53
CA LYS A 215 0.35 -5.10 7.76
C LYS A 215 -0.78 -5.93 7.15
N CYS A 216 -0.50 -6.85 6.22
CA CYS A 216 -1.41 -7.99 6.03
C CYS A 216 -1.44 -8.67 7.41
N GLY A 217 -2.57 -8.58 8.11
CA GLY A 217 -2.67 -8.92 9.53
C GLY A 217 -2.08 -10.30 9.87
N ASP A 218 -1.64 -10.40 11.11
CA ASP A 218 -1.69 -11.69 11.81
C ASP A 218 -3.16 -12.14 11.90
#